data_AF-M7W836-F1
#
_entry.id   AF-M7W836-F1
#
_cell.length_a   1.000
_cell.length_b   1.000
_cell.length_c   1.000
_cell.angle_alpha   90.00
_cell.angle_beta   90.00
_cell.angle_gamma   90.00
#
_symmetry.space_group_name_H-M   'P 1'
#
loop_
_entity.id
_entity.type
_entity.pdbx_description
1 polymer ?
#
loop_
_entity_poly.entity_id
_entity_poly.type
_entity_poly.pdbx_seq_one_letter_code
_entity_poly.pdbx_strand_id
1 'polypeptide(L)'
;MIVLIYLLSIVNGIDFNTWVGKYNKHFTAVEMLRRNAIFNMNGKIVGEFNKEGTFKLSLEGPFAAMTNEEYKNILKSKRSEEGKGKVKYLNIEAPETVDWRKEGKVTPIRDQAECGGCYAFGSIAALEGRLLVEQGGDANTLDLSEEEMIQCTREYGNNGCGGGFGSNAYDYIIEHGVSNETEYPFTGMDSECKTNIKPYVTMKGYNRVARNNVKELKSAISQGMVDVAMDASFVKFQLYKSGAYTDKKCKKSFFALNHEVSAVGYGVVDGIECWIIRNSWGTTWGENGYFNIAIEGNTCGIATDPLYPTGAQYL
;
A
#
# COMPACT_ATOMS: atom_id res chain seq x y z
N MET A 1 -45.18 -14.66 -19.31
CA MET A 1 -44.06 -14.01 -20.02
C MET A 1 -43.40 -13.06 -19.03
N ILE A 2 -42.35 -13.55 -18.34
CA ILE A 2 -41.68 -12.81 -17.26
C ILE A 2 -40.69 -11.86 -17.93
N VAL A 3 -40.97 -10.57 -17.87
CA VAL A 3 -40.08 -9.52 -18.39
C VAL A 3 -38.97 -9.33 -17.36
N LEU A 4 -37.80 -9.92 -17.62
CA LEU A 4 -36.55 -9.55 -16.96
C LEU A 4 -36.16 -8.15 -17.45
N ILE A 5 -36.47 -7.13 -16.66
CA ILE A 5 -35.97 -5.77 -16.89
C ILE A 5 -34.51 -5.75 -16.45
N TYR A 6 -33.60 -5.96 -17.40
CA TYR A 6 -32.20 -5.59 -17.23
C TYR A 6 -32.13 -4.06 -17.21
N LEU A 7 -32.10 -3.48 -16.00
CA LEU A 7 -31.64 -2.11 -15.80
C LEU A 7 -30.13 -2.07 -16.07
N LEU A 8 -29.77 -1.99 -17.35
CA LEU A 8 -28.45 -1.54 -17.79
C LEU A 8 -28.39 -0.04 -17.53
N SER A 9 -28.11 0.34 -16.28
CA SER A 9 -27.47 1.63 -16.05
C SER A 9 -26.08 1.53 -16.68
N ILE A 10 -25.92 2.09 -17.88
CA ILE A 10 -24.61 2.29 -18.51
C ILE A 10 -23.90 3.33 -17.66
N VAL A 11 -23.30 2.87 -16.57
CA VAL A 11 -22.20 3.58 -15.94
C VAL A 11 -21.05 3.40 -16.91
N ASN A 12 -20.45 4.50 -17.37
CA ASN A 12 -19.22 4.50 -18.18
C ASN A 12 -18.12 3.75 -17.40
N GLY A 13 -18.08 2.43 -17.53
CA GLY A 13 -17.26 1.54 -16.73
C GLY A 13 -16.94 0.29 -17.54
N ILE A 14 -15.78 -0.28 -17.25
CA ILE A 14 -15.31 -1.53 -17.84
C ILE A 14 -16.35 -2.65 -17.64
N ASP A 15 -16.68 -3.40 -18.69
CA ASP A 15 -17.53 -4.59 -18.57
C ASP A 15 -16.72 -5.78 -18.04
N PHE A 16 -17.42 -6.80 -17.54
CA PHE A 16 -16.79 -7.95 -16.90
C PHE A 16 -15.82 -8.71 -17.82
N ASN A 17 -16.15 -8.89 -19.11
CA ASN A 17 -15.27 -9.64 -20.01
C ASN A 17 -14.02 -8.83 -20.35
N THR A 18 -14.16 -7.52 -20.57
CA THR A 18 -13.01 -6.61 -20.71
C THR A 18 -12.14 -6.61 -19.46
N TRP A 19 -12.74 -6.63 -18.26
CA TRP A 19 -12.00 -6.73 -17.00
C TRP A 19 -11.25 -8.07 -16.88
N VAL A 20 -11.88 -9.19 -17.23
CA VAL A 20 -11.24 -10.52 -17.25
C VAL A 20 -10.02 -10.52 -18.18
N GLY A 21 -10.16 -9.96 -19.38
CA GLY A 21 -9.06 -9.84 -20.34
C GLY A 21 -7.93 -8.94 -19.83
N LYS A 22 -8.27 -7.77 -19.26
CA LYS A 22 -7.29 -6.81 -18.70
C LYS A 22 -6.42 -7.43 -17.62
N TYR A 23 -6.99 -8.26 -16.75
CA TYR A 23 -6.28 -8.89 -15.63
C TYR A 23 -5.83 -10.32 -15.91
N ASN A 24 -5.92 -10.77 -17.17
CA ASN A 24 -5.58 -12.12 -17.61
C ASN A 24 -6.15 -13.21 -16.68
N LYS A 25 -7.42 -13.05 -16.26
CA LYS A 25 -8.07 -13.99 -15.34
C LYS A 25 -8.60 -15.20 -16.08
N HIS A 26 -8.40 -16.38 -15.50
CA HIS A 26 -8.90 -17.64 -16.03
C HIS A 26 -9.83 -18.30 -15.01
N PHE A 27 -11.08 -18.56 -15.42
CA PHE A 27 -12.11 -19.14 -14.56
C PHE A 27 -12.75 -20.35 -15.23
N THR A 28 -13.18 -21.32 -14.43
CA THR A 28 -14.13 -22.34 -14.89
C THR A 28 -15.48 -21.69 -15.21
N ALA A 29 -16.34 -22.34 -16.00
CA ALA A 29 -17.64 -21.76 -16.37
C ALA A 29 -18.50 -21.37 -15.15
N VAL A 30 -18.49 -22.21 -14.09
CA VAL A 30 -19.23 -21.94 -12.85
C VAL A 30 -18.61 -20.76 -12.10
N GLU A 31 -17.28 -20.71 -12.00
CA GLU A 31 -16.59 -19.61 -11.32
C GLU A 31 -16.76 -18.29 -12.08
N MET A 32 -16.78 -18.32 -13.42
CA MET A 32 -17.03 -17.14 -14.24
C MET A 32 -18.40 -16.53 -13.96
N LEU A 33 -19.45 -17.34 -13.79
CA LEU A 33 -20.79 -16.87 -13.41
C LEU A 33 -20.77 -16.23 -12.01
N ARG A 34 -20.09 -16.86 -11.04
CA ARG A 34 -19.92 -16.30 -9.68
C ARG A 34 -19.19 -14.96 -9.72
N ARG A 35 -18.06 -14.88 -10.43
CA ARG A 35 -17.24 -13.66 -10.55
C ARG A 35 -17.98 -12.53 -11.23
N ASN A 36 -18.75 -12.81 -12.29
CA ASN A 36 -19.60 -11.82 -12.94
C ASN A 36 -20.69 -11.31 -11.98
N ALA A 37 -21.32 -12.20 -11.21
CA ALA A 37 -22.32 -11.79 -10.22
C ALA A 37 -21.71 -10.85 -9.15
N ILE A 38 -20.53 -11.19 -8.61
CA ILE A 38 -19.81 -10.35 -7.65
C ILE A 38 -19.42 -9.00 -8.28
N PHE A 39 -18.89 -9.00 -9.50
CA PHE A 39 -18.54 -7.79 -10.23
C PHE A 39 -19.74 -6.84 -10.38
N ASN A 40 -20.91 -7.38 -10.74
CA ASN A 40 -22.14 -6.59 -10.84
C ASN A 40 -22.65 -6.09 -9.48
N MET A 41 -22.49 -6.87 -8.40
CA MET A 41 -22.81 -6.41 -7.03
C MET A 41 -21.92 -5.23 -6.61
N ASN A 42 -20.60 -5.34 -6.87
CA ASN A 42 -19.67 -4.25 -6.65
C ASN A 42 -19.99 -3.03 -7.54
N GLY A 43 -20.46 -3.26 -8.77
CA GLY A 43 -20.92 -2.19 -9.67
C GLY A 43 -22.10 -1.39 -9.11
N LYS A 44 -23.03 -2.05 -8.41
CA LYS A 44 -24.11 -1.36 -7.70
C LYS A 44 -23.56 -0.48 -6.57
N ILE A 45 -22.61 -0.97 -5.78
CA ILE A 45 -21.95 -0.20 -4.72
C ILE A 45 -21.27 1.04 -5.32
N VAL A 46 -20.53 0.88 -6.42
CA VAL A 46 -19.87 1.98 -7.14
C VAL A 46 -20.91 3.00 -7.62
N GLY A 47 -21.97 2.54 -8.30
CA GLY A 47 -23.01 3.39 -8.86
C GLY A 47 -23.82 4.14 -7.81
N GLU A 48 -24.11 3.51 -6.67
CA GLU A 48 -24.82 4.14 -5.54
C GLU A 48 -23.92 5.17 -4.84
N PHE A 49 -22.68 4.80 -4.52
CA PHE A 49 -21.77 5.70 -3.84
C PHE A 49 -21.41 6.92 -4.70
N ASN A 50 -21.12 6.74 -5.98
CA ASN A 50 -20.63 7.83 -6.84
C ASN A 50 -21.69 8.91 -7.15
N LYS A 51 -22.97 8.71 -6.80
CA LYS A 51 -24.03 9.74 -6.93
C LYS A 51 -23.80 10.93 -5.99
N GLU A 52 -23.34 10.66 -4.78
CA GLU A 52 -23.23 11.66 -3.70
C GLU A 52 -21.89 11.59 -2.95
N GLY A 53 -21.04 10.62 -3.27
CA GLY A 53 -19.76 10.39 -2.63
C GLY A 53 -18.76 11.53 -2.85
N THR A 54 -17.99 11.83 -1.81
CA THR A 54 -16.95 12.88 -1.78
C THR A 54 -15.63 12.45 -2.42
N PHE A 55 -15.53 11.18 -2.83
CA PHE A 55 -14.44 10.60 -3.61
C PHE A 55 -15.04 9.62 -4.62
N LYS A 56 -14.22 8.99 -5.47
CA LYS A 56 -14.70 8.09 -6.53
C LYS A 56 -14.30 6.64 -6.29
N LEU A 57 -15.23 5.74 -6.58
CA LEU A 57 -15.01 4.31 -6.69
C LEU A 57 -15.04 3.87 -8.16
N SER A 58 -14.42 2.74 -8.48
CA SER A 58 -14.43 2.13 -9.82
C SER A 58 -14.32 0.61 -9.77
N LEU A 59 -14.72 -0.04 -10.87
CA LEU A 59 -14.49 -1.46 -11.14
C LEU A 59 -13.22 -1.72 -11.95
N GLU A 60 -12.43 -0.68 -12.25
CA GLU A 60 -11.22 -0.82 -13.05
C GLU A 60 -10.09 -1.57 -12.37
N GLY A 61 -10.09 -1.65 -11.03
CA GLY A 61 -9.05 -2.24 -10.20
C GLY A 61 -9.07 -3.78 -10.14
N PRO A 62 -8.00 -4.41 -9.65
CA PRO A 62 -7.82 -5.87 -9.66
C PRO A 62 -8.77 -6.65 -8.73
N PHE A 63 -9.47 -5.96 -7.84
CA PHE A 63 -10.35 -6.58 -6.83
C PHE A 63 -11.84 -6.44 -7.16
N ALA A 64 -12.20 -5.96 -8.36
CA ALA A 64 -13.58 -5.66 -8.72
C ALA A 64 -14.49 -6.89 -8.74
N ALA A 65 -13.95 -8.08 -8.98
CA ALA A 65 -14.68 -9.36 -8.95
C ALA A 65 -14.44 -10.19 -7.66
N MET A 66 -14.01 -9.55 -6.57
CA MET A 66 -13.87 -10.18 -5.25
C MET A 66 -14.97 -9.72 -4.30
N THR A 67 -15.48 -10.63 -3.48
CA THR A 67 -16.30 -10.23 -2.32
C THR A 67 -15.41 -9.47 -1.33
N ASN A 68 -16.02 -8.67 -0.44
CA ASN A 68 -15.23 -8.01 0.61
C ASN A 68 -14.56 -9.03 1.57
N GLU A 69 -15.13 -10.23 1.72
CA GLU A 69 -14.51 -11.29 2.52
C GLU A 69 -13.27 -11.88 1.83
N GLU A 70 -13.37 -12.19 0.54
CA GLU A 70 -12.23 -12.62 -0.28
C GLU A 70 -11.12 -11.55 -0.28
N TYR A 71 -11.49 -10.28 -0.43
CA TYR A 71 -10.57 -9.16 -0.34
C TYR A 71 -9.94 -9.02 1.05
N LYS A 72 -10.70 -9.11 2.15
CA LYS A 72 -10.08 -9.09 3.49
C LYS A 72 -9.13 -10.25 3.70
N ASN A 73 -9.37 -11.40 3.05
CA ASN A 73 -8.47 -12.54 3.12
C ASN A 73 -7.13 -12.30 2.41
N ILE A 74 -6.98 -11.30 1.53
CA ILE A 74 -5.66 -10.89 1.00
C ILE A 74 -4.93 -9.90 1.92
N LEU A 75 -5.65 -9.23 2.82
CA LEU A 75 -5.08 -8.38 3.87
C LEU A 75 -4.57 -9.26 5.03
N LYS A 76 -3.39 -9.86 4.84
CA LYS A 76 -2.86 -10.89 5.76
C LYS A 76 -2.14 -10.34 6.99
N SER A 77 -1.80 -9.05 7.04
CA SER A 77 -1.08 -8.50 8.19
C SER A 77 -1.97 -8.58 9.45
N LYS A 78 -1.46 -9.26 10.47
CA LYS A 78 -2.09 -9.40 11.77
C LYS A 78 -1.15 -8.85 12.81
N ARG A 79 -1.60 -7.83 13.52
CA ARG A 79 -0.83 -7.19 14.57
C ARG A 79 -1.19 -7.78 15.92
N SER A 80 -0.24 -8.47 16.55
CA SER A 80 -0.41 -9.11 17.86
C SER A 80 0.48 -8.51 18.95
N GLU A 81 1.53 -7.79 18.56
CA GLU A 81 2.52 -7.19 19.47
C GLU A 81 2.77 -5.74 19.07
N GLU A 82 3.08 -4.87 20.04
CA GLU A 82 3.45 -3.48 19.77
C GLU A 82 4.70 -3.39 18.90
N GLY A 83 4.76 -2.36 18.06
CA GLY A 83 5.84 -2.21 17.08
C GLY A 83 7.21 -1.89 17.71
N LYS A 84 8.28 -2.51 17.19
CA LYS A 84 9.69 -2.26 17.58
C LYS A 84 10.19 -0.88 17.16
N GLY A 85 11.27 -0.37 17.77
CA GLY A 85 11.93 0.88 17.36
C GLY A 85 11.62 2.07 18.28
N LYS A 86 12.49 3.08 18.23
CA LYS A 86 12.42 4.24 19.14
C LYS A 86 11.59 5.37 18.55
N VAL A 87 10.72 5.97 19.36
CA VAL A 87 10.02 7.20 18.97
C VAL A 87 11.01 8.35 18.92
N LYS A 88 11.04 9.07 17.81
CA LYS A 88 11.87 10.27 17.63
C LYS A 88 11.00 11.46 17.25
N TYR A 89 11.11 12.53 18.03
CA TYR A 89 10.57 13.85 17.69
C TYR A 89 11.61 14.62 16.89
N LEU A 90 11.28 14.95 15.65
CA LEU A 90 12.11 15.75 14.75
C LEU A 90 11.93 17.25 15.03
N ASN A 91 10.71 17.68 15.38
CA ASN A 91 10.38 19.08 15.63
C ASN A 91 10.79 20.05 14.49
N ILE A 92 10.76 19.56 13.24
CA ILE A 92 11.09 20.34 12.05
C ILE A 92 9.83 21.08 11.59
N GLU A 93 9.96 22.35 11.22
CA GLU A 93 8.91 23.09 10.53
C GLU A 93 8.77 22.56 9.11
N ALA A 94 7.76 21.71 8.92
CA ALA A 94 7.50 21.05 7.64
C ALA A 94 6.77 22.02 6.68
N PRO A 95 7.03 21.97 5.36
CA PRO A 95 6.30 22.75 4.36
C PRO A 95 4.79 22.49 4.41
N GLU A 96 3.98 23.39 3.85
CA GLU A 96 2.52 23.20 3.77
C GLU A 96 2.12 21.98 2.91
N THR A 97 2.89 21.68 1.88
CA THR A 97 2.68 20.52 0.99
C THR A 97 4.01 19.86 0.66
N VAL A 98 4.02 18.53 0.56
CA VAL A 98 5.16 17.74 0.09
C VAL A 98 4.64 16.71 -0.90
N ASP A 99 5.33 16.51 -2.02
CA ASP A 99 5.03 15.43 -2.97
C ASP A 99 6.31 14.94 -3.62
N TRP A 100 6.91 13.89 -3.05
CA TRP A 100 8.18 13.34 -3.53
C TRP A 100 8.13 12.79 -4.95
N ARG A 101 6.93 12.54 -5.50
CA ARG A 101 6.76 12.13 -6.90
C ARG A 101 7.18 13.26 -7.84
N LYS A 102 6.86 14.51 -7.50
CA LYS A 102 7.21 15.69 -8.30
C LYS A 102 8.71 15.98 -8.29
N GLU A 103 9.38 15.54 -7.24
CA GLU A 103 10.84 15.67 -7.07
C GLU A 103 11.62 14.47 -7.67
N GLY A 104 10.93 13.50 -8.30
CA GLY A 104 11.56 12.31 -8.86
C GLY A 104 12.20 11.40 -7.80
N LYS A 105 11.64 11.38 -6.57
CA LYS A 105 12.16 10.63 -5.42
C LYS A 105 11.30 9.42 -5.05
N VAL A 106 10.50 8.92 -5.98
CA VAL A 106 9.63 7.76 -5.78
C VAL A 106 9.82 6.80 -6.96
N THR A 107 10.17 5.55 -6.65
CA THR A 107 10.34 4.48 -7.66
C THR A 107 8.99 4.09 -8.30
N PRO A 108 8.97 3.36 -9.42
CA PRO A 108 7.73 2.88 -10.04
C PRO A 108 6.85 2.06 -9.09
N ILE A 109 5.53 2.11 -9.30
CA ILE A 109 4.57 1.31 -8.54
C ILE A 109 4.75 -0.18 -8.83
N ARG A 110 4.72 -0.97 -7.75
CA ARG A 110 4.77 -2.45 -7.77
C ARG A 110 3.41 -3.07 -7.50
N ASP A 111 3.31 -4.38 -7.68
CA ASP A 111 2.11 -5.18 -7.42
C ASP A 111 2.47 -6.42 -6.59
N GLN A 112 1.96 -6.49 -5.36
CA GLN A 112 2.15 -7.62 -4.46
C GLN A 112 1.32 -8.86 -4.85
N ALA A 113 0.49 -8.76 -5.89
CA ALA A 113 -0.42 -9.79 -6.35
C ALA A 113 -1.31 -10.32 -5.21
N GLU A 114 -1.40 -11.64 -5.03
CA GLU A 114 -2.21 -12.28 -3.99
C GLU A 114 -1.41 -12.57 -2.69
N CYS A 115 -0.14 -12.15 -2.64
CA CYS A 115 0.71 -12.29 -1.47
C CYS A 115 0.37 -11.22 -0.43
N GLY A 116 0.28 -11.60 0.84
CA GLY A 116 0.15 -10.67 1.97
C GLY A 116 1.44 -9.91 2.33
N GLY A 117 2.28 -9.63 1.34
CA GLY A 117 3.62 -9.04 1.50
C GLY A 117 3.66 -7.52 1.59
N CYS A 118 2.53 -6.84 1.83
CA CYS A 118 2.46 -5.37 1.83
C CYS A 118 3.47 -4.68 2.77
N TYR A 119 3.84 -5.33 3.87
CA TYR A 119 4.91 -4.85 4.76
C TYR A 119 6.27 -4.74 4.06
N ALA A 120 6.60 -5.66 3.15
CA ALA A 120 7.82 -5.60 2.36
C ALA A 120 7.77 -4.41 1.41
N PHE A 121 6.66 -4.25 0.67
CA PHE A 121 6.48 -3.13 -0.27
C PHE A 121 6.44 -1.76 0.40
N GLY A 122 5.75 -1.61 1.53
CA GLY A 122 5.68 -0.36 2.28
C GLY A 122 7.05 0.04 2.84
N SER A 123 7.74 -0.93 3.45
CA SER A 123 9.05 -0.70 4.07
C SER A 123 10.17 -0.44 3.06
N ILE A 124 10.22 -1.21 1.97
CA ILE A 124 11.17 -1.01 0.86
C ILE A 124 10.92 0.34 0.18
N ALA A 125 9.67 0.69 -0.14
CA ALA A 125 9.37 1.99 -0.75
C ALA A 125 9.83 3.16 0.15
N ALA A 126 9.66 3.05 1.47
CA ALA A 126 10.17 4.07 2.39
C ALA A 126 11.71 4.13 2.44
N LEU A 127 12.40 2.98 2.34
CA LEU A 127 13.86 2.91 2.25
C LEU A 127 14.38 3.52 0.95
N GLU A 128 13.82 3.14 -0.19
CA GLU A 128 14.18 3.68 -1.51
C GLU A 128 13.97 5.20 -1.56
N GLY A 129 12.82 5.67 -1.10
CA GLY A 129 12.53 7.10 -1.06
C GLY A 129 13.51 7.89 -0.23
N ARG A 130 13.89 7.37 0.95
CA ARG A 130 14.90 8.02 1.78
C ARG A 130 16.29 7.94 1.19
N LEU A 131 16.65 6.83 0.59
CA LEU A 131 17.92 6.69 -0.12
C LEU A 131 18.04 7.74 -1.24
N LEU A 132 17.00 7.90 -2.05
CA LEU A 132 16.97 8.89 -3.14
C LEU A 132 17.03 10.34 -2.64
N VAL A 133 16.47 10.62 -1.46
CA VAL A 133 16.52 11.95 -0.82
C VAL A 133 17.89 12.20 -0.17
N GLU A 134 18.45 11.22 0.54
CA GLU A 134 19.67 11.36 1.34
C GLU A 134 20.95 11.23 0.49
N GLN A 135 20.98 10.30 -0.46
CA GLN A 135 22.16 9.95 -1.26
C GLN A 135 22.04 10.32 -2.74
N GLY A 136 20.83 10.63 -3.23
CA GLY A 136 20.58 10.78 -4.66
C GLY A 136 20.41 9.45 -5.37
N GLY A 137 20.53 9.44 -6.70
CA GLY A 137 20.25 8.27 -7.55
C GLY A 137 19.10 8.55 -8.53
N ASP A 138 18.79 7.54 -9.35
CA ASP A 138 17.69 7.57 -10.32
C ASP A 138 16.55 6.65 -9.85
N ALA A 139 15.38 7.25 -9.61
CA ALA A 139 14.18 6.53 -9.20
C ALA A 139 13.68 5.52 -10.24
N ASN A 140 14.06 5.67 -11.51
CA ASN A 140 13.66 4.75 -12.57
C ASN A 140 14.53 3.47 -12.61
N THR A 141 15.69 3.48 -11.93
CA THR A 141 16.62 2.34 -11.92
C THR A 141 16.83 1.75 -10.53
N LEU A 142 16.56 2.50 -9.46
CA LEU A 142 16.54 1.95 -8.11
C LEU A 142 15.33 1.03 -7.95
N ASP A 143 15.59 -0.22 -7.60
CA ASP A 143 14.58 -1.26 -7.52
C ASP A 143 15.04 -2.36 -6.56
N LEU A 144 14.68 -2.23 -5.29
CA LEU A 144 15.09 -3.16 -4.23
C LEU A 144 14.11 -4.33 -4.12
N SER A 145 14.62 -5.50 -3.70
CA SER A 145 13.82 -6.72 -3.66
C SER A 145 12.85 -6.76 -2.47
N GLU A 146 11.55 -6.73 -2.75
CA GLU A 146 10.55 -7.08 -1.74
C GLU A 146 10.52 -8.58 -1.44
N GLU A 147 10.87 -9.42 -2.41
CA GLU A 147 10.86 -10.87 -2.26
C GLU A 147 11.90 -11.34 -1.23
N GLU A 148 13.06 -10.70 -1.18
CA GLU A 148 14.06 -10.96 -0.14
C GLU A 148 13.46 -10.71 1.24
N MET A 149 12.72 -9.61 1.42
CA MET A 149 12.04 -9.35 2.69
C MET A 149 10.97 -10.42 2.97
N ILE A 150 10.23 -10.86 1.96
CA ILE A 150 9.21 -11.91 2.12
C ILE A 150 9.81 -13.25 2.55
N GLN A 151 10.94 -13.66 1.96
CA GLN A 151 11.49 -15.00 2.15
C GLN A 151 12.55 -15.08 3.27
N CYS A 152 13.25 -13.99 3.58
CA CYS A 152 14.40 -13.98 4.50
C CYS A 152 14.13 -13.43 5.90
N THR A 153 12.96 -12.82 6.14
CA THR A 153 12.68 -12.16 7.44
C THR A 153 11.86 -13.02 8.42
N ARG A 154 11.74 -14.33 8.16
CA ARG A 154 11.00 -15.26 9.06
C ARG A 154 11.62 -15.33 10.45
N GLU A 155 12.95 -15.40 10.53
CA GLU A 155 13.68 -15.41 11.80
C GLU A 155 13.56 -14.07 12.56
N TYR A 156 13.18 -13.00 11.86
CA TYR A 156 12.95 -11.67 12.42
C TYR A 156 11.49 -11.45 12.87
N GLY A 157 10.61 -12.43 12.65
CA GLY A 157 9.21 -12.43 13.11
C GLY A 157 8.17 -12.16 12.03
N ASN A 158 8.56 -12.07 10.75
CA ASN A 158 7.60 -12.02 9.64
C ASN A 158 7.16 -13.41 9.20
N ASN A 159 6.08 -13.49 8.42
CA ASN A 159 5.50 -14.75 7.98
C ASN A 159 5.34 -14.81 6.45
N GLY A 160 6.27 -14.22 5.70
CA GLY A 160 6.23 -14.16 4.23
C GLY A 160 4.89 -13.63 3.71
N CYS A 161 4.22 -14.37 2.84
CA CYS A 161 2.90 -13.97 2.32
C CYS A 161 1.78 -14.04 3.37
N GLY A 162 2.04 -14.59 4.55
CA GLY A 162 1.15 -14.57 5.71
C GLY A 162 1.13 -13.25 6.49
N GLY A 163 1.88 -12.24 6.04
CA GLY A 163 1.95 -10.92 6.68
C GLY A 163 3.21 -10.72 7.51
N GLY A 164 3.44 -9.48 7.91
CA GLY A 164 4.63 -9.07 8.64
C GLY A 164 4.57 -7.59 9.01
N PHE A 165 5.72 -7.06 9.44
CA PHE A 165 5.93 -5.68 9.83
C PHE A 165 7.19 -5.12 9.16
N GLY A 166 7.11 -3.90 8.66
CA GLY A 166 8.26 -3.17 8.13
C GLY A 166 9.44 -3.08 9.11
N SER A 167 9.19 -3.01 10.42
CA SER A 167 10.28 -2.99 11.41
C SER A 167 11.12 -4.27 11.42
N ASN A 168 10.52 -5.43 11.17
CA ASN A 168 11.26 -6.70 11.11
C ASN A 168 12.05 -6.80 9.80
N ALA A 169 11.54 -6.23 8.71
CA ALA A 169 12.31 -6.08 7.48
C ALA A 169 13.52 -5.16 7.71
N TYR A 170 13.33 -4.03 8.38
CA TYR A 170 14.45 -3.13 8.71
C TYR A 170 15.48 -3.77 9.63
N ASP A 171 15.09 -4.56 10.63
CA ASP A 171 16.03 -5.32 11.46
C ASP A 171 16.95 -6.21 10.58
N TYR A 172 16.39 -6.91 9.59
CA TYR A 172 17.18 -7.70 8.62
C TYR A 172 18.10 -6.82 7.75
N ILE A 173 17.60 -5.72 7.21
CA ILE A 173 18.38 -4.84 6.31
C ILE A 173 19.57 -4.19 7.05
N ILE A 174 19.44 -3.92 8.35
CA ILE A 174 20.54 -3.42 9.17
C ILE A 174 21.67 -4.46 9.28
N GLU A 175 21.34 -5.74 9.39
CA GLU A 175 22.32 -6.82 9.56
C GLU A 175 22.90 -7.33 8.25
N HIS A 176 22.09 -7.40 7.19
CA HIS A 176 22.43 -8.07 5.94
C HIS A 176 22.42 -7.16 4.71
N GLY A 177 21.74 -6.01 4.79
CA GLY A 177 21.36 -5.22 3.63
C GLY A 177 20.18 -5.83 2.86
N VAL A 178 19.89 -5.26 1.69
CA VAL A 178 18.89 -5.76 0.74
C VAL A 178 19.44 -5.66 -0.67
N SER A 179 19.15 -6.65 -1.50
CA SER A 179 19.58 -6.71 -2.90
C SER A 179 18.65 -5.92 -3.82
N ASN A 180 19.08 -5.77 -5.07
CA ASN A 180 18.17 -5.34 -6.13
C ASN A 180 17.18 -6.45 -6.50
N GLU A 181 16.03 -6.04 -7.03
CA GLU A 181 14.99 -6.89 -7.59
C GLU A 181 15.52 -7.79 -8.72
N THR A 182 16.51 -7.34 -9.49
CA THR A 182 17.12 -8.18 -10.54
C THR A 182 17.88 -9.39 -9.99
N GLU A 183 18.48 -9.25 -8.80
CA GLU A 183 19.23 -10.33 -8.14
C GLU A 183 18.28 -11.25 -7.34
N TYR A 184 17.18 -10.70 -6.84
CA TYR A 184 16.16 -11.45 -6.11
C TYR A 184 14.75 -11.07 -6.60
N PRO A 185 14.29 -11.63 -7.73
CA PRO A 185 13.03 -11.21 -8.35
C PRO A 185 11.80 -11.61 -7.55
N PHE A 186 10.76 -10.76 -7.61
CA PHE A 186 9.45 -11.01 -7.04
C PHE A 186 8.76 -12.23 -7.66
N THR A 187 8.35 -13.14 -6.79
CA THR A 187 7.53 -14.30 -7.15
C THR A 187 6.18 -14.30 -6.45
N GLY A 188 6.04 -13.51 -5.37
CA GLY A 188 4.80 -13.44 -4.59
C GLY A 188 4.47 -14.77 -3.92
N MET A 189 5.49 -15.59 -3.64
CA MET A 189 5.34 -16.91 -3.06
C MET A 189 6.30 -17.11 -1.90
N ASP A 190 5.85 -17.87 -0.92
CA ASP A 190 6.71 -18.32 0.16
C ASP A 190 7.71 -19.36 -0.37
N SER A 191 8.99 -19.12 -0.10
CA SER A 191 10.09 -20.05 -0.38
C SER A 191 11.18 -19.91 0.68
N GLU A 192 12.21 -20.76 0.57
CA GLU A 192 13.40 -20.62 1.39
C GLU A 192 14.18 -19.35 0.98
N CYS A 193 14.75 -18.66 1.97
CA CYS A 193 15.63 -17.53 1.72
C CYS A 193 16.83 -17.95 0.86
N LYS A 194 17.04 -17.26 -0.26
CA LYS A 194 18.21 -17.50 -1.10
C LYS A 194 19.48 -17.03 -0.39
N THR A 195 20.53 -17.83 -0.48
CA THR A 195 21.85 -17.49 0.07
C THR A 195 22.78 -16.94 -1.01
N ASN A 196 23.87 -16.28 -0.60
CA ASN A 196 24.89 -15.70 -1.49
C ASN A 196 24.37 -14.61 -2.44
N ILE A 197 23.27 -13.96 -2.10
CA ILE A 197 22.81 -12.76 -2.77
C ILE A 197 23.61 -11.58 -2.23
N LYS A 198 24.12 -10.72 -3.13
CA LYS A 198 24.88 -9.53 -2.72
C LYS A 198 23.92 -8.40 -2.36
N PRO A 199 24.06 -7.80 -1.18
CA PRO A 199 23.26 -6.63 -0.85
C PRO A 199 23.71 -5.43 -1.70
N TYR A 200 22.75 -4.59 -2.04
CA TYR A 200 22.94 -3.36 -2.82
C TYR A 200 22.74 -2.11 -1.96
N VAL A 201 21.86 -2.18 -0.97
CA VAL A 201 21.56 -1.09 -0.04
C VAL A 201 21.57 -1.61 1.39
N THR A 202 21.98 -0.76 2.33
CA THR A 202 21.80 -1.00 3.77
C THR A 202 21.32 0.28 4.47
N MET A 203 21.06 0.18 5.77
CA MET A 203 20.62 1.29 6.62
C MET A 203 21.21 1.15 8.02
N LYS A 204 21.33 2.27 8.75
CA LYS A 204 21.90 2.28 10.11
C LYS A 204 20.88 1.98 11.21
N GLY A 205 19.60 2.17 10.93
CA GLY A 205 18.53 2.05 11.91
C GLY A 205 17.22 2.63 11.39
N TYR A 206 16.17 2.60 12.21
CA TYR A 206 14.89 3.24 11.92
C TYR A 206 14.32 3.89 13.19
N ASN A 207 13.44 4.86 12.99
CA ASN A 207 12.70 5.53 14.07
C ASN A 207 11.20 5.44 13.84
N ARG A 208 10.43 5.54 14.92
CA ARG A 208 8.98 5.74 14.89
C ARG A 208 8.64 7.21 15.00
N VAL A 209 7.56 7.60 14.32
CA VAL A 209 6.86 8.85 14.60
C VAL A 209 5.95 8.63 15.80
N ALA A 210 5.78 9.64 16.64
CA ALA A 210 4.83 9.57 17.75
C ALA A 210 3.41 9.30 17.23
N ARG A 211 2.75 8.27 17.77
CA ARG A 211 1.40 7.85 17.40
C ARG A 211 0.42 9.02 17.45
N ASN A 212 -0.39 9.15 16.40
CA ASN A 212 -1.39 10.21 16.19
C ASN A 212 -0.82 11.64 16.14
N ASN A 213 0.48 11.81 15.93
CA ASN A 213 1.09 13.14 15.85
C ASN A 213 1.25 13.58 14.39
N VAL A 214 0.24 14.29 13.88
CA VAL A 214 0.21 14.80 12.50
C VAL A 214 1.41 15.69 12.20
N LYS A 215 1.82 16.55 13.15
CA LYS A 215 2.94 17.47 12.95
C LYS A 215 4.24 16.69 12.76
N GLU A 216 4.53 15.74 13.63
CA GLU A 216 5.74 14.92 13.51
C GLU A 216 5.72 14.00 12.29
N LEU A 217 4.55 13.53 11.86
CA LEU A 217 4.45 12.76 10.61
C LEU A 217 4.73 13.65 9.39
N LYS A 218 4.24 14.88 9.36
CA LYS A 218 4.62 15.86 8.32
C LYS A 218 6.13 16.15 8.35
N SER A 219 6.71 16.35 9.53
CA SER A 219 8.17 16.55 9.69
C SER A 219 8.97 15.35 9.17
N ALA A 220 8.52 14.13 9.42
CA ALA A 220 9.18 12.92 8.92
C ALA A 220 9.07 12.81 7.39
N ILE A 221 7.86 13.03 6.85
CA ILE A 221 7.60 12.99 5.40
C ILE A 221 8.37 14.09 4.67
N SER A 222 8.55 15.29 5.26
CA SER A 222 9.35 16.36 4.66
C SER A 222 10.85 16.05 4.59
N GLN A 223 11.30 14.93 5.15
CA GLN A 223 12.69 14.45 5.07
C GLN A 223 12.84 13.19 4.22
N GLY A 224 11.75 12.72 3.60
CA GLY A 224 11.71 11.49 2.81
C GLY A 224 10.52 10.61 3.19
N MET A 225 10.32 9.54 2.43
CA MET A 225 9.16 8.66 2.57
C MET A 225 9.08 8.00 3.97
N VAL A 226 7.86 7.65 4.39
CA VAL A 226 7.57 7.05 5.70
C VAL A 226 6.71 5.81 5.49
N ASP A 227 7.10 4.69 6.09
CA ASP A 227 6.29 3.47 6.13
C ASP A 227 5.15 3.67 7.13
N VAL A 228 3.92 3.39 6.71
CA VAL A 228 2.69 3.58 7.50
C VAL A 228 1.76 2.40 7.34
N ALA A 229 0.93 2.16 8.34
CA ALA A 229 -0.09 1.12 8.30
C ALA A 229 -1.50 1.70 8.38
N MET A 230 -2.48 0.97 7.84
CA MET A 230 -3.89 1.34 7.88
C MET A 230 -4.83 0.14 8.05
N ASP A 231 -6.07 0.43 8.44
CA ASP A 231 -7.19 -0.50 8.26
C ASP A 231 -7.75 -0.36 6.83
N ALA A 232 -7.43 -1.32 5.98
CA ALA A 232 -7.86 -1.37 4.58
C ALA A 232 -9.14 -2.21 4.37
N SER A 233 -9.81 -2.68 5.43
CA SER A 233 -10.79 -3.79 5.37
C SER A 233 -12.05 -3.55 4.54
N PHE A 234 -12.38 -2.30 4.20
CA PHE A 234 -13.72 -1.94 3.73
C PHE A 234 -13.82 -1.86 2.21
N VAL A 235 -14.98 -2.25 1.68
CA VAL A 235 -15.27 -2.30 0.24
C VAL A 235 -15.05 -0.97 -0.49
N LYS A 236 -15.17 0.16 0.20
CA LYS A 236 -14.87 1.47 -0.39
C LYS A 236 -13.37 1.65 -0.67
N PHE A 237 -12.49 1.09 0.16
CA PHE A 237 -11.05 1.11 -0.11
C PHE A 237 -10.68 0.10 -1.19
N GLN A 238 -11.25 -1.11 -1.12
CA GLN A 238 -11.11 -2.14 -2.15
C GLN A 238 -11.37 -1.58 -3.57
N LEU A 239 -12.41 -0.75 -3.72
CA LEU A 239 -12.86 -0.19 -5.00
C LEU A 239 -12.45 1.27 -5.21
N TYR A 240 -11.52 1.82 -4.41
CA TYR A 240 -11.09 3.21 -4.52
C TYR A 240 -10.54 3.54 -5.92
N LYS A 241 -10.91 4.71 -6.43
CA LYS A 241 -10.40 5.25 -7.71
C LYS A 241 -9.64 6.55 -7.54
N SER A 242 -10.23 7.56 -6.90
CA SER A 242 -9.61 8.88 -6.77
C SER A 242 -10.30 9.77 -5.73
N GLY A 243 -9.63 10.85 -5.33
CA GLY A 243 -10.16 11.89 -4.44
C GLY A 243 -9.82 11.67 -2.96
N ALA A 244 -10.28 12.55 -2.08
CA ALA A 244 -9.98 12.48 -0.66
C ALA A 244 -10.73 11.33 0.04
N TYR A 245 -10.07 10.17 0.20
CA TYR A 245 -10.66 9.01 0.85
C TYR A 245 -11.00 9.28 2.32
N THR A 246 -12.25 8.98 2.69
CA THR A 246 -12.75 9.01 4.05
C THR A 246 -13.65 7.81 4.32
N ASP A 247 -13.48 7.16 5.47
CA ASP A 247 -14.43 6.15 5.95
C ASP A 247 -14.51 6.12 7.47
N LYS A 248 -15.70 6.40 8.00
CA LYS A 248 -15.98 6.36 9.44
C LYS A 248 -15.99 4.94 10.00
N LYS A 249 -16.09 3.91 9.15
CA LYS A 249 -16.07 2.50 9.58
C LYS A 249 -14.67 2.00 9.89
N CYS A 250 -13.65 2.60 9.28
CA CYS A 250 -12.26 2.27 9.53
C CYS A 250 -11.92 2.35 11.02
N LYS A 251 -11.14 1.38 11.48
CA LYS A 251 -10.53 1.38 12.79
C LYS A 251 -9.23 2.18 12.74
N LYS A 252 -8.82 2.64 13.93
CA LYS A 252 -7.61 3.48 14.12
C LYS A 252 -6.66 2.87 15.14
N SER A 253 -7.10 1.85 15.86
CA SER A 253 -6.29 1.14 16.85
C SER A 253 -5.20 0.34 16.16
N PHE A 254 -4.02 0.31 16.76
CA PHE A 254 -2.86 -0.41 16.25
C PHE A 254 -3.16 -1.87 15.85
N PHE A 255 -3.91 -2.61 16.68
CA PHE A 255 -4.25 -4.01 16.43
C PHE A 255 -5.27 -4.24 15.31
N ALA A 256 -5.86 -3.18 14.76
CA ALA A 256 -6.81 -3.28 13.65
C ALA A 256 -6.20 -2.90 12.29
N LEU A 257 -4.96 -2.41 12.26
CA LEU A 257 -4.26 -2.12 11.01
C LEU A 257 -3.85 -3.46 10.37
N ASN A 258 -4.09 -3.60 9.07
CA ASN A 258 -3.92 -4.86 8.35
C ASN A 258 -3.28 -4.69 6.95
N HIS A 259 -2.83 -3.48 6.64
CA HIS A 259 -2.17 -3.16 5.37
C HIS A 259 -1.09 -2.11 5.58
N GLU A 260 0.12 -2.38 5.09
CA GLU A 260 1.28 -1.47 5.14
C GLU A 260 1.53 -0.85 3.76
N VAL A 261 1.81 0.45 3.75
CA VAL A 261 1.89 1.31 2.58
C VAL A 261 2.90 2.44 2.86
N SER A 262 3.28 3.22 1.86
CA SER A 262 4.29 4.27 2.05
C SER A 262 3.70 5.66 1.84
N ALA A 263 3.86 6.55 2.82
CA ALA A 263 3.50 7.95 2.71
C ALA A 263 4.58 8.71 1.92
N VAL A 264 4.20 9.25 0.77
CA VAL A 264 5.10 9.94 -0.18
C VAL A 264 4.93 11.45 -0.17
N GLY A 265 3.99 11.95 0.62
CA GLY A 265 3.65 13.36 0.63
C GLY A 265 2.37 13.66 1.39
N TYR A 266 2.00 14.93 1.36
CA TYR A 266 0.73 15.45 1.84
C TYR A 266 0.39 16.75 1.13
N GLY A 267 -0.89 17.06 1.05
CA GLY A 267 -1.39 18.29 0.44
C GLY A 267 -2.91 18.37 0.50
N VAL A 268 -3.50 19.28 -0.28
CA VAL A 268 -4.94 19.46 -0.33
C VAL A 268 -5.52 18.82 -1.59
N VAL A 269 -6.50 17.93 -1.41
CA VAL A 269 -7.24 17.25 -2.48
C VAL A 269 -8.74 17.50 -2.25
N ASP A 270 -9.43 18.05 -3.24
CA ASP A 270 -10.86 18.39 -3.15
C ASP A 270 -11.22 19.26 -1.93
N GLY A 271 -10.29 20.16 -1.53
CA GLY A 271 -10.45 21.03 -0.37
C GLY A 271 -10.20 20.36 0.99
N ILE A 272 -9.78 19.10 1.01
CA ILE A 272 -9.47 18.31 2.21
C ILE A 272 -7.96 18.09 2.29
N GLU A 273 -7.38 18.27 3.47
CA GLU A 273 -5.98 17.93 3.69
C GLU A 273 -5.81 16.40 3.73
N CYS A 274 -4.92 15.88 2.90
CA CYS A 274 -4.70 14.46 2.68
C CYS A 274 -3.22 14.08 2.80
N TRP A 275 -2.98 12.86 3.28
CA TRP A 275 -1.75 12.14 3.00
C TRP A 275 -1.80 11.61 1.57
N ILE A 276 -0.67 11.70 0.85
CA ILE A 276 -0.47 11.07 -0.46
C ILE A 276 0.25 9.76 -0.19
N ILE A 277 -0.40 8.65 -0.52
CA ILE A 277 0.08 7.31 -0.17
C ILE A 277 0.33 6.49 -1.42
N ARG A 278 1.51 5.85 -1.47
CA ARG A 278 1.88 4.81 -2.41
C ARG A 278 1.36 3.46 -1.93
N ASN A 279 0.59 2.79 -2.77
CA ASN A 279 0.13 1.42 -2.54
C ASN A 279 0.95 0.40 -3.37
N SER A 280 0.66 -0.88 -3.21
CA SER A 280 1.35 -2.01 -3.83
C SER A 280 0.39 -2.95 -4.58
N TRP A 281 -0.65 -2.41 -5.21
CA TRP A 281 -1.68 -3.18 -5.95
C TRP A 281 -1.68 -2.87 -7.46
N GLY A 282 -0.50 -2.49 -7.98
CA GLY A 282 -0.33 -2.12 -9.37
C GLY A 282 -0.90 -0.76 -9.74
N THR A 283 -0.53 -0.27 -10.91
CA THR A 283 -0.92 1.06 -11.41
C THR A 283 -2.39 1.16 -11.80
N THR A 284 -3.09 0.04 -11.95
CA THR A 284 -4.51 0.04 -12.34
C THR A 284 -5.45 0.29 -11.17
N TRP A 285 -4.98 0.15 -9.93
CA TRP A 285 -5.73 0.47 -8.73
C TRP A 285 -5.54 1.95 -8.33
N GLY A 286 -6.60 2.59 -7.86
CA GLY A 286 -6.56 3.98 -7.42
C GLY A 286 -6.09 4.97 -8.50
N GLU A 287 -5.28 5.93 -8.07
CA GLU A 287 -4.71 6.99 -8.91
C GLU A 287 -3.32 6.58 -9.38
N ASN A 288 -3.26 5.69 -10.36
CA ASN A 288 -2.00 5.12 -10.86
C ASN A 288 -1.20 4.40 -9.77
N GLY A 289 -1.86 3.66 -8.88
CA GLY A 289 -1.24 2.97 -7.74
C GLY A 289 -1.17 3.79 -6.45
N TYR A 290 -1.60 5.05 -6.48
CA TYR A 290 -1.65 5.93 -5.31
C TYR A 290 -3.08 6.13 -4.81
N PHE A 291 -3.20 6.62 -3.59
CA PHE A 291 -4.45 7.15 -3.06
C PHE A 291 -4.21 8.36 -2.16
N ASN A 292 -5.24 9.18 -2.03
CA ASN A 292 -5.26 10.33 -1.13
C ASN A 292 -6.21 10.01 0.03
N ILE A 293 -5.76 10.20 1.27
CA ILE A 293 -6.56 9.86 2.46
C ILE A 293 -6.55 11.02 3.45
N ALA A 294 -7.73 11.38 3.95
CA ALA A 294 -7.87 12.55 4.81
C ALA A 294 -7.01 12.45 6.08
N ILE A 295 -6.27 13.50 6.39
CA ILE A 295 -5.47 13.60 7.61
C ILE A 295 -6.37 13.68 8.85
N GLU A 296 -7.49 14.40 8.70
CA GLU A 296 -8.41 14.68 9.80
C GLU A 296 -8.86 13.40 10.50
N GLY A 297 -8.80 13.44 11.84
CA GLY A 297 -9.28 12.35 12.68
C GLY A 297 -8.47 11.07 12.58
N ASN A 298 -7.27 11.06 11.97
CA ASN A 298 -6.48 9.85 11.71
C ASN A 298 -7.29 8.80 10.93
N THR A 299 -7.77 9.18 9.75
CA THR A 299 -8.58 8.31 8.89
C THR A 299 -7.86 6.99 8.64
N CYS A 300 -8.54 5.89 8.98
CA CYS A 300 -8.05 4.51 8.89
C CYS A 300 -6.71 4.21 9.58
N GLY A 301 -6.27 5.06 10.52
CA GLY A 301 -5.11 4.77 11.34
C GLY A 301 -3.75 5.05 10.70
N ILE A 302 -3.67 5.81 9.60
CA ILE A 302 -2.40 6.14 8.92
C ILE A 302 -1.35 6.69 9.88
N ALA A 303 -1.75 7.57 10.82
CA ALA A 303 -0.84 8.15 11.80
C ALA A 303 -0.65 7.26 13.05
N THR A 304 -1.16 6.03 13.07
CA THR A 304 -1.12 5.14 14.24
C THR A 304 0.21 4.41 14.39
N ASP A 305 0.80 3.97 13.28
CA ASP A 305 2.07 3.25 13.29
C ASP A 305 3.10 3.70 12.23
N PRO A 306 3.48 4.99 12.18
CA PRO A 306 4.48 5.44 11.20
C PRO A 306 5.89 5.14 11.68
N LEU A 307 6.72 4.61 10.78
CA LEU A 307 8.15 4.41 11.00
C LEU A 307 8.95 4.74 9.75
N TYR A 308 10.24 5.05 9.92
CA TYR A 308 11.07 5.47 8.80
C TYR A 308 12.54 5.04 8.95
N PRO A 309 13.18 4.60 7.85
CA PRO A 309 14.62 4.31 7.81
C PRO A 309 15.50 5.52 8.11
N THR A 310 16.70 5.27 8.60
CA THR A 310 17.73 6.29 8.85
C THR A 310 19.10 5.81 8.40
N GLY A 311 19.87 6.73 7.81
CA GLY A 311 21.21 6.43 7.31
C GLY A 311 21.18 5.39 6.21
N ALA A 312 20.26 5.55 5.26
CA ALA A 312 20.19 4.69 4.08
C ALA A 312 21.42 4.95 3.20
N GLN A 313 22.05 3.88 2.70
CA GLN A 313 23.27 3.99 1.90
C GLN A 313 23.37 2.86 0.87
N TYR A 314 23.88 3.21 -0.31
CA TYR A 314 24.34 2.25 -1.31
C TYR A 314 25.60 1.52 -0.80
N LEU A 315 25.79 0.28 -1.21
CA LEU A 315 26.95 -0.56 -0.91
C LEU A 315 27.92 -0.67 -2.10
#